data_AF-A0A505H3D3-F1
#
_entry.id   AF-A0A505H3D3-F1
#
_cell.length_a   1.000
_cell.length_b   1.000
_cell.length_c   1.000
_cell.angle_alpha   90.00
_cell.angle_beta   90.00
_cell.angle_gamma   90.00
#
_symmetry.space_group_name_H-M   'P 1'
#
loop_
_entity.id
_entity.type
_entity.pdbx_description
1 polymer ?
#
loop_
_entity_poly.entity_id
_entity_poly.type
_entity_poly.pdbx_seq_one_letter_code
_entity_poly.pdbx_strand_id
1 'polypeptide(L)'
;MTGELFTGRKPYVVAEPDPQTDPHAELDAHWRAMPVQRLLDGGVLYGDVSRLRAATDEGVGWDETLEHLGEVQLDRGRDAAARGNDLTAIRAYRAAAADFLFAQMPVPDGHRKRGLYDQARAALTAITEIPGSGLSRVEVSFGDGVLVGWLRTPVDPLASVIVFGGQSGWGATYYRMSDALAARGIATLMAEGPGQGESRLVSGIHLDCDVPAAFGRFVDVLDTHPDLAGAPIGIWGNSLGGTFAALTAAADHRISATVVNGGFAMPRLLPFRTFREQAAAMLGSDDEAALEANFARLAFDPGSQTIVGSLLVVHGGADPIVEKEDQTPFLDACDDALLVEWPGGDHTIYNDSDERTDVVADWLADRIVPPVSGDE
;
A
#
# COMPACT_ATOMS: atom_id res chain seq x y z
N MET A 1 29.38 -31.55 14.14
CA MET A 1 28.34 -31.54 15.18
C MET A 1 27.06 -31.03 14.53
N THR A 2 26.15 -31.95 14.22
CA THR A 2 24.85 -31.69 13.62
C THR A 2 23.91 -31.19 14.71
N GLY A 3 23.61 -29.89 14.71
CA GLY A 3 22.66 -29.28 15.64
C GLY A 3 21.23 -29.41 15.09
N GLU A 4 20.35 -29.98 15.89
CA GLU A 4 18.92 -30.13 15.61
C GLU A 4 18.27 -28.77 15.33
N LEU A 5 17.62 -28.65 14.17
CA LEU A 5 16.82 -27.49 13.76
C LEU A 5 15.35 -27.75 14.13
N PHE A 6 14.81 -26.87 14.98
CA PHE A 6 13.39 -26.51 15.12
C PHE A 6 12.35 -27.64 15.16
N THR A 7 11.99 -28.11 16.37
CA THR A 7 10.79 -28.96 16.59
C THR A 7 9.91 -28.44 17.74
N GLY A 8 9.67 -27.13 17.80
CA GLY A 8 8.90 -26.48 18.87
C GLY A 8 7.61 -25.78 18.42
N ARG A 9 6.99 -26.17 17.29
CA ARG A 9 5.74 -25.54 16.83
C ARG A 9 4.55 -26.04 17.66
N LYS A 10 3.77 -25.13 18.24
CA LYS A 10 2.47 -25.45 18.84
C LYS A 10 1.50 -25.90 17.74
N PRO A 11 0.66 -26.92 17.99
CA PRO A 11 -0.37 -27.33 17.03
C PRO A 11 -1.47 -26.27 16.91
N TYR A 12 -2.05 -26.16 15.72
CA TYR A 12 -3.26 -25.39 15.43
C TYR A 12 -4.41 -25.84 16.35
N VAL A 13 -5.17 -24.89 16.92
CA VAL A 13 -6.38 -25.18 17.69
C VAL A 13 -7.56 -24.70 16.87
N VAL A 14 -8.19 -25.63 16.14
CA VAL A 14 -9.34 -25.37 15.28
C VAL A 14 -10.57 -25.05 16.15
N ALA A 15 -11.16 -23.87 16.00
CA ALA A 15 -12.49 -23.57 16.51
C ALA A 15 -13.57 -24.19 15.61
N GLU A 16 -14.70 -24.65 16.18
CA GLU A 16 -15.78 -25.23 15.39
C GLU A 16 -16.41 -24.18 14.46
N PRO A 17 -16.57 -24.48 13.14
CA PRO A 17 -17.12 -23.54 12.18
C PRO A 17 -18.63 -23.29 12.37
N ASP A 18 -19.07 -22.09 12.00
CA ASP A 18 -20.49 -21.70 11.93
C ASP A 18 -21.22 -22.55 10.85
N PRO A 19 -22.31 -23.26 11.19
CA PRO A 19 -22.99 -24.18 10.27
C PRO A 19 -23.71 -23.53 9.06
N GLN A 20 -23.63 -22.21 8.86
CA GLN A 20 -24.37 -21.51 7.79
C GLN A 20 -23.55 -21.08 6.56
N THR A 21 -22.22 -21.23 6.56
CA THR A 21 -21.35 -20.93 5.41
C THR A 21 -20.49 -22.13 5.05
N ASP A 22 -20.37 -22.45 3.75
CA ASP A 22 -19.36 -23.42 3.30
C ASP A 22 -17.99 -22.76 3.44
N PRO A 23 -17.14 -23.18 4.39
CA PRO A 23 -15.86 -22.52 4.66
C PRO A 23 -14.95 -22.53 3.43
N HIS A 24 -15.09 -23.51 2.53
CA HIS A 24 -14.31 -23.54 1.29
C HIS A 24 -14.73 -22.43 0.32
N ALA A 25 -16.01 -22.06 0.27
CA ALA A 25 -16.49 -21.01 -0.62
C ALA A 25 -16.00 -19.61 -0.20
N GLU A 26 -15.88 -19.37 1.10
CA GLU A 26 -15.32 -18.13 1.66
C GLU A 26 -13.81 -18.04 1.42
N LEU A 27 -13.07 -19.11 1.68
CA LEU A 27 -11.63 -19.18 1.39
C LEU A 27 -11.33 -18.99 -0.09
N ASP A 28 -12.13 -19.59 -0.98
CA ASP A 28 -12.05 -19.37 -2.42
C ASP A 28 -12.28 -17.90 -2.81
N ALA A 29 -13.18 -17.19 -2.10
CA ALA A 29 -13.40 -15.76 -2.32
C ALA A 29 -12.20 -14.93 -1.87
N HIS A 30 -11.55 -15.28 -0.77
CA HIS A 30 -10.31 -14.63 -0.32
C HIS A 30 -9.18 -14.82 -1.33
N TRP A 31 -8.98 -16.04 -1.85
CA TRP A 31 -7.96 -16.31 -2.88
C TRP A 31 -8.23 -15.57 -4.20
N ARG A 32 -9.49 -15.30 -4.57
CA ARG A 32 -9.82 -14.44 -5.71
C ARG A 32 -9.54 -12.96 -5.45
N ALA A 33 -9.82 -12.47 -4.24
CA ALA A 33 -9.61 -11.07 -3.88
C ALA A 33 -8.13 -10.73 -3.60
N MET A 34 -7.37 -11.70 -3.09
CA MET A 34 -5.97 -11.60 -2.71
C MET A 34 -5.19 -12.76 -3.34
N PRO A 35 -5.03 -12.76 -4.67
CA PRO A 35 -4.33 -13.84 -5.36
C PRO A 35 -2.83 -13.82 -5.05
N VAL A 36 -2.14 -14.91 -5.38
CA VAL A 36 -0.72 -15.14 -5.04
C VAL A 36 0.17 -13.95 -5.41
N GLN A 37 0.01 -13.42 -6.63
CA GLN A 37 0.80 -12.29 -7.10
C GLN A 37 0.61 -11.02 -6.24
N ARG A 38 -0.60 -10.77 -5.75
CA ARG A 38 -0.90 -9.63 -4.87
C ARG A 38 -0.30 -9.81 -3.48
N LEU A 39 -0.35 -11.03 -2.94
CA LEU A 39 0.30 -11.36 -1.66
C LEU A 39 1.81 -11.14 -1.74
N LEU A 40 2.44 -11.63 -2.82
CA LEU A 40 3.88 -11.50 -3.04
C LEU A 40 4.30 -10.04 -3.22
N ASP A 41 3.58 -9.27 -4.05
CA ASP A 41 3.84 -7.84 -4.25
C ASP A 41 3.71 -7.06 -2.93
N GLY A 42 2.68 -7.37 -2.15
CA GLY A 42 2.45 -6.78 -0.83
C GLY A 42 3.41 -7.23 0.28
N GLY A 43 4.38 -8.11 -0.03
CA GLY A 43 5.48 -8.47 0.88
C GLY A 43 5.33 -9.79 1.62
N VAL A 44 4.25 -10.55 1.43
CA VAL A 44 4.12 -11.92 1.98
C VAL A 44 5.17 -12.80 1.32
N LEU A 45 5.92 -13.56 2.13
CA LEU A 45 6.97 -14.42 1.59
C LEU A 45 6.36 -15.60 0.83
N TYR A 46 7.00 -16.04 -0.24
CA TYR A 46 6.57 -17.24 -0.99
C TYR A 46 6.33 -18.47 -0.09
N GLY A 47 7.19 -18.67 0.91
CA GLY A 47 7.03 -19.76 1.86
C GLY A 47 5.77 -19.64 2.72
N ASP A 48 5.35 -18.42 3.03
CA ASP A 48 4.17 -18.13 3.84
C ASP A 48 2.90 -18.19 2.97
N VAL A 49 2.95 -17.74 1.72
CA VAL A 49 1.89 -18.01 0.72
C VAL A 49 1.67 -19.51 0.54
N SER A 50 2.75 -20.30 0.45
CA SER A 50 2.64 -21.77 0.29
C SER A 50 2.00 -22.43 1.51
N ARG A 51 2.30 -21.94 2.72
CA ARG A 51 1.71 -22.44 3.98
C ARG A 51 0.27 -22.01 4.13
N LEU A 52 -0.04 -20.76 3.77
CA LEU A 52 -1.40 -20.25 3.70
C LEU A 52 -2.24 -21.14 2.80
N ARG A 53 -1.73 -21.46 1.61
CA ARG A 53 -2.43 -22.34 0.67
C ARG A 53 -2.72 -23.71 1.28
N ALA A 54 -1.71 -24.38 1.80
CA ALA A 54 -1.86 -25.69 2.43
C ALA A 54 -2.89 -25.68 3.57
N ALA A 55 -2.84 -24.68 4.46
CA ALA A 55 -3.77 -24.56 5.56
C ALA A 55 -5.22 -24.28 5.10
N THR A 56 -5.41 -23.40 4.11
CA THR A 56 -6.74 -23.11 3.57
C THR A 56 -7.31 -24.28 2.75
N ASP A 57 -6.47 -25.09 2.09
CA ASP A 57 -6.89 -26.33 1.43
C ASP A 57 -7.38 -27.37 2.47
N GLU A 58 -6.86 -27.31 3.70
CA GLU A 58 -7.32 -28.10 4.87
C GLU A 58 -8.50 -27.47 5.62
N GLY A 59 -8.99 -26.30 5.16
CA GLY A 59 -10.14 -25.59 5.75
C GLY A 59 -9.81 -24.71 6.97
N VAL A 60 -8.53 -24.45 7.25
CA VAL A 60 -8.12 -23.50 8.30
C VAL A 60 -8.43 -22.07 7.84
N GLY A 61 -8.87 -21.22 8.77
CA GLY A 61 -9.23 -19.83 8.49
C GLY A 61 -8.09 -19.01 7.91
N TRP A 62 -8.41 -18.09 6.98
CA TRP A 62 -7.44 -17.22 6.32
C TRP A 62 -6.72 -16.30 7.30
N ASP A 63 -7.48 -15.58 8.14
CA ASP A 63 -6.94 -14.62 9.10
C ASP A 63 -6.18 -15.33 10.24
N GLU A 64 -6.70 -16.45 10.75
CA GLU A 64 -6.00 -17.30 11.73
C GLU A 64 -4.65 -17.78 11.19
N THR A 65 -4.61 -18.25 9.93
CA THR A 65 -3.38 -18.75 9.33
C THR A 65 -2.34 -17.65 9.16
N LEU A 66 -2.73 -16.50 8.62
CA LEU A 66 -1.81 -15.38 8.41
C LEU A 66 -1.39 -14.72 9.73
N GLU A 67 -2.26 -14.64 10.73
CA GLU A 67 -1.86 -14.21 12.08
C GLU A 67 -0.76 -15.12 12.62
N HIS A 68 -0.94 -16.44 12.55
CA HIS A 68 0.09 -17.38 13.00
C HIS A 68 1.41 -17.22 12.24
N LEU A 69 1.37 -17.03 10.92
CA LEU A 69 2.57 -16.80 10.10
C LEU A 69 3.26 -15.49 10.51
N GLY A 70 2.49 -14.42 10.73
CA GLY A 70 3.00 -13.15 11.23
C GLY A 70 3.66 -13.27 12.60
N GLU A 71 3.07 -14.03 13.53
CA GLU A 71 3.66 -14.33 14.84
C GLU A 71 5.02 -15.06 14.71
N VAL A 72 5.10 -16.05 13.81
CA VAL A 72 6.36 -16.76 13.52
C VAL A 72 7.43 -15.81 13.00
N GLN A 73 7.06 -14.87 12.13
CA GLN A 73 8.00 -13.87 11.61
C GLN A 73 8.40 -12.84 12.68
N LEU A 74 7.49 -12.47 13.59
CA LEU A 74 7.82 -11.64 14.75
C LEU A 74 8.85 -12.32 15.66
N ASP A 75 8.66 -13.61 15.97
CA ASP A 75 9.62 -14.39 16.76
C ASP A 75 11.00 -14.43 16.10
N ARG A 76 11.02 -14.69 14.78
CA ARG A 76 12.25 -14.68 13.99
C ARG A 76 12.93 -13.31 14.00
N GLY A 77 12.16 -12.23 13.93
CA GLY A 77 12.66 -10.86 14.03
C GLY A 77 13.32 -10.58 15.37
N ARG A 78 12.65 -10.94 16.47
CA ARG A 78 13.17 -10.81 17.83
C ARG A 78 14.46 -11.60 18.04
N ASP A 79 14.48 -12.86 17.60
CA ASP A 79 15.65 -13.73 17.70
C ASP A 79 16.84 -13.19 16.90
N ALA A 80 16.60 -12.63 15.72
CA ALA A 80 17.65 -12.03 14.91
C ALA A 80 18.20 -10.75 15.55
N ALA A 81 17.32 -9.86 16.04
CA ALA A 81 17.71 -8.64 16.72
C ALA A 81 18.53 -8.91 17.99
N ALA A 82 18.12 -9.90 18.80
CA ALA A 82 18.84 -10.32 20.00
C ALA A 82 20.26 -10.84 19.72
N ARG A 83 20.53 -11.27 18.47
CA ARG A 83 21.84 -11.75 18.00
C ARG A 83 22.65 -10.68 17.24
N GLY A 84 22.12 -9.46 17.11
CA GLY A 84 22.72 -8.38 16.30
C GLY A 84 22.65 -8.60 14.79
N ASN A 85 21.71 -9.43 14.32
CA ASN A 85 21.51 -9.71 12.90
C ASN A 85 20.45 -8.77 12.29
N ASP A 86 20.74 -7.46 12.31
CA ASP A 86 19.79 -6.39 12.01
C ASP A 86 19.06 -6.54 10.66
N LEU A 87 19.79 -6.84 9.57
CA LEU A 87 19.16 -7.08 8.27
C LEU A 87 18.17 -8.24 8.29
N THR A 88 18.48 -9.30 9.05
CA THR A 88 17.56 -10.44 9.20
C THR A 88 16.35 -10.06 10.01
N ALA A 89 16.53 -9.27 11.08
CA ALA A 89 15.44 -8.77 11.91
C ALA A 89 14.48 -7.89 11.10
N ILE A 90 15.01 -6.92 10.35
CA ILE A 90 14.23 -6.04 9.47
C ILE A 90 13.41 -6.87 8.47
N ARG A 91 14.03 -7.83 7.78
CA ARG A 91 13.32 -8.68 6.80
C ARG A 91 12.20 -9.50 7.44
N ALA A 92 12.41 -10.01 8.65
CA ALA A 92 11.40 -10.78 9.36
C ALA A 92 10.24 -9.88 9.84
N TYR A 93 10.52 -8.69 10.39
CA TYR A 93 9.48 -7.74 10.77
C TYR A 93 8.68 -7.21 9.59
N ARG A 94 9.30 -6.99 8.42
CA ARG A 94 8.59 -6.65 7.18
C ARG A 94 7.62 -7.77 6.77
N ALA A 95 8.07 -9.02 6.79
CA ALA A 95 7.22 -10.18 6.48
C ALA A 95 6.06 -10.30 7.49
N ALA A 96 6.33 -10.13 8.79
CA ALA A 96 5.29 -10.11 9.81
C ALA A 96 4.23 -9.03 9.55
N ALA A 97 4.66 -7.81 9.21
CA ALA A 97 3.74 -6.72 8.90
C ALA A 97 2.85 -7.06 7.70
N ALA A 98 3.42 -7.62 6.62
CA ALA A 98 2.64 -8.07 5.46
C ALA A 98 1.62 -9.15 5.84
N ASP A 99 2.04 -10.17 6.59
CA ASP A 99 1.16 -11.27 7.01
C ASP A 99 -0.04 -10.74 7.81
N PHE A 100 0.17 -9.88 8.81
CA PHE A 100 -0.91 -9.28 9.60
C PHE A 100 -1.83 -8.37 8.78
N LEU A 101 -1.27 -7.60 7.84
CA LEU A 101 -2.07 -6.74 6.96
C LEU A 101 -2.98 -7.56 6.05
N PHE A 102 -2.51 -8.68 5.50
CA PHE A 102 -3.35 -9.58 4.71
C PHE A 102 -4.27 -10.45 5.58
N ALA A 103 -3.92 -10.71 6.84
CA ALA A 103 -4.79 -11.39 7.80
C ALA A 103 -6.06 -10.56 8.07
N GLN A 104 -5.92 -9.24 8.23
CA GLN A 104 -7.05 -8.38 8.59
C GLN A 104 -7.96 -8.00 7.42
N MET A 105 -7.48 -8.11 6.18
CA MET A 105 -8.22 -7.67 4.99
C MET A 105 -9.65 -8.23 4.86
N PRO A 106 -9.90 -9.54 5.08
CA PRO A 106 -11.25 -10.09 5.03
C PRO A 106 -12.05 -9.87 6.31
N VAL A 107 -11.41 -9.45 7.41
CA VAL A 107 -12.06 -9.29 8.70
C VAL A 107 -12.95 -8.04 8.66
N PRO A 108 -14.19 -8.07 9.18
CA PRO A 108 -15.00 -6.87 9.35
C PRO A 108 -14.37 -5.86 10.33
N ASP A 109 -14.81 -4.62 10.27
CA ASP A 109 -14.35 -3.61 11.23
C ASP A 109 -14.78 -3.98 12.66
N GLY A 110 -13.81 -3.96 13.58
CA GLY A 110 -14.04 -4.40 14.96
C GLY A 110 -12.73 -4.59 15.72
N HIS A 111 -12.82 -5.17 16.91
CA HIS A 111 -11.65 -5.43 17.75
C HIS A 111 -10.63 -6.37 17.09
N ARG A 112 -11.10 -7.38 16.35
CA ARG A 112 -10.23 -8.34 15.64
C ARG A 112 -9.36 -7.66 14.58
N LYS A 113 -9.99 -6.88 13.68
CA LYS A 113 -9.26 -6.10 12.67
C LYS A 113 -8.23 -5.16 13.29
N ARG A 114 -8.64 -4.41 14.32
CA ARG A 114 -7.74 -3.49 15.04
C ARG A 114 -6.57 -4.22 15.68
N GLY A 115 -6.80 -5.37 16.31
CA GLY A 115 -5.74 -6.17 16.92
C GLY A 115 -4.70 -6.67 15.92
N LEU A 116 -5.14 -7.18 14.76
CA LEU A 116 -4.24 -7.58 13.67
C LEU A 116 -3.47 -6.37 13.11
N TYR A 117 -4.13 -5.23 12.95
CA TYR A 117 -3.47 -3.99 12.52
C TYR A 117 -2.41 -3.51 13.51
N ASP A 118 -2.70 -3.57 14.81
CA ASP A 118 -1.77 -3.22 15.88
C ASP A 118 -0.52 -4.11 15.86
N GLN A 119 -0.66 -5.39 15.51
CA GLN A 119 0.49 -6.28 15.33
C GLN A 119 1.34 -5.89 14.11
N ALA A 120 0.72 -5.53 12.98
CA ALA A 120 1.43 -5.01 11.82
C ALA A 120 2.23 -3.74 12.18
N ARG A 121 1.58 -2.79 12.88
CA ARG A 121 2.20 -1.57 13.37
C ARG A 121 3.34 -1.84 14.35
N ALA A 122 3.19 -2.80 15.26
CA ALA A 122 4.24 -3.19 16.20
C ALA A 122 5.46 -3.76 15.47
N ALA A 123 5.27 -4.55 14.42
CA ALA A 123 6.36 -5.05 13.59
C ALA A 123 7.13 -3.92 12.91
N LEU A 124 6.42 -2.94 12.33
CA LEU A 124 7.04 -1.76 11.70
C LEU A 124 7.76 -0.88 12.73
N THR A 125 7.19 -0.72 13.93
CA THR A 125 7.82 0.01 15.03
C THR A 125 9.12 -0.68 15.45
N ALA A 126 9.17 -2.01 15.51
CA ALA A 126 10.41 -2.73 15.82
C ALA A 126 11.52 -2.51 14.77
N ILE A 127 11.18 -2.15 13.52
CA ILE A 127 12.17 -1.77 12.50
C ILE A 127 12.78 -0.39 12.79
N THR A 128 12.00 0.56 13.32
CA THR A 128 12.51 1.92 13.61
C THR A 128 13.51 1.92 14.77
N GLU A 129 13.45 0.92 15.65
CA GLU A 129 14.39 0.72 16.76
C GLU A 129 15.76 0.16 16.31
N ILE A 130 15.87 -0.35 15.07
CA ILE A 130 17.10 -0.91 14.53
C ILE A 130 17.98 0.22 13.95
N PRO A 131 19.23 0.38 14.42
CA PRO A 131 20.13 1.42 13.92
C PRO A 131 20.33 1.32 12.40
N GLY A 132 20.19 2.46 11.72
CA GLY A 132 20.39 2.54 10.27
C GLY A 132 19.30 1.86 9.43
N SER A 133 18.16 1.48 10.02
CA SER A 133 17.02 0.96 9.25
C SER A 133 16.48 1.96 8.22
N GLY A 134 16.68 3.26 8.49
CA GLY A 134 16.20 4.38 7.69
C GLY A 134 14.67 4.53 7.73
N LEU A 135 13.97 3.78 8.59
CA LEU A 135 12.51 3.85 8.71
C LEU A 135 12.11 4.70 9.92
N SER A 136 11.19 5.64 9.71
CA SER A 136 10.57 6.42 10.76
C SER A 136 9.06 6.49 10.58
N ARG A 137 8.33 6.60 11.68
CA ARG A 137 6.89 6.85 11.66
C ARG A 137 6.62 8.33 11.43
N VAL A 138 5.63 8.63 10.60
CA VAL A 138 5.13 9.98 10.33
C VAL A 138 3.69 10.06 10.85
N GLU A 139 3.42 11.13 11.61
CA GLU A 139 2.08 11.49 12.07
C GLU A 139 1.85 12.97 11.77
N VAL A 140 0.77 13.29 11.07
CA VAL A 140 0.42 14.67 10.73
C VAL A 140 -1.06 14.92 10.97
N SER A 141 -1.38 16.02 11.66
CA SER A 141 -2.76 16.38 11.97
C SER A 141 -3.55 16.73 10.70
N PHE A 142 -4.80 16.30 10.67
CA PHE A 142 -5.79 16.67 9.65
C PHE A 142 -7.20 16.62 10.25
N GLY A 143 -7.89 17.78 10.27
CA GLY A 143 -9.11 17.93 11.05
C GLY A 143 -8.88 17.61 12.54
N ASP A 144 -9.75 16.80 13.12
CA ASP A 144 -9.64 16.35 14.51
C ASP A 144 -8.82 15.05 14.68
N GLY A 145 -8.30 14.50 13.58
CA GLY A 145 -7.56 13.24 13.55
C GLY A 145 -6.09 13.40 13.16
N VAL A 146 -5.43 12.25 13.01
CA VAL A 146 -4.04 12.14 12.58
C VAL A 146 -3.95 11.23 11.37
N LEU A 147 -3.34 11.73 10.31
CA LEU A 147 -2.89 10.96 9.17
C LEU A 147 -1.55 10.31 9.49
N VAL A 148 -1.36 9.07 9.04
CA VAL A 148 -0.22 8.24 9.42
C VAL A 148 0.57 7.78 8.20
N GLY A 149 1.87 7.60 8.36
CA GLY A 149 2.70 7.00 7.33
C GLY A 149 4.03 6.48 7.87
N TRP A 150 4.78 5.82 7.00
CA TRP A 150 6.11 5.31 7.29
C TRP A 150 7.09 5.86 6.26
N LEU A 151 7.98 6.74 6.70
CA LEU A 151 9.01 7.34 5.87
C LEU A 151 10.24 6.45 5.89
N ARG A 152 10.68 6.00 4.72
CA ARG A 152 11.97 5.35 4.51
C ARG A 152 12.92 6.29 3.80
N THR A 153 14.01 6.63 4.46
CA THR A 153 15.02 7.57 3.96
C THR A 153 16.31 6.80 3.66
N PRO A 154 16.77 6.74 2.39
CA PRO A 154 18.10 6.24 2.06
C PRO A 154 19.18 7.21 2.57
N VAL A 155 20.44 6.80 2.51
CA VAL A 155 21.57 7.72 2.78
C VAL A 155 21.62 8.75 1.66
N ASP A 156 21.80 10.03 2.03
CA ASP A 156 21.90 11.18 1.12
C ASP A 156 20.75 11.21 0.09
N PRO A 157 19.48 11.30 0.53
CA PRO A 157 18.33 11.23 -0.36
C PRO A 157 18.31 12.39 -1.35
N LEU A 158 18.03 12.08 -2.62
CA LEU A 158 18.04 13.03 -3.74
C LEU A 158 16.65 13.58 -4.07
N ALA A 159 15.61 12.82 -3.75
CA ALA A 159 14.21 13.16 -3.97
C ALA A 159 13.33 12.34 -3.02
N SER A 160 12.02 12.58 -3.04
CA SER A 160 11.06 11.81 -2.26
C SER A 160 9.81 11.46 -3.05
N VAL A 161 9.16 10.34 -2.72
CA VAL A 161 7.90 9.91 -3.33
C VAL A 161 6.91 9.46 -2.25
N ILE A 162 5.69 9.99 -2.31
CA ILE A 162 4.58 9.53 -1.47
C ILE A 162 3.91 8.35 -2.19
N VAL A 163 3.90 7.18 -1.57
CA VAL A 163 3.31 5.95 -2.14
C VAL A 163 2.13 5.51 -1.29
N PHE A 164 0.99 5.24 -1.92
CA PHE A 164 -0.21 4.76 -1.24
C PHE A 164 -1.12 3.95 -2.16
N GLY A 165 -2.11 3.32 -1.53
CA GLY A 165 -3.10 2.48 -2.20
C GLY A 165 -4.44 3.16 -2.38
N GLY A 166 -5.41 2.36 -2.81
CA GLY A 166 -6.82 2.71 -2.89
C GLY A 166 -7.59 2.18 -1.68
N GLN A 167 -8.55 1.30 -1.93
CA GLN A 167 -9.44 0.79 -0.88
C GLN A 167 -8.73 -0.07 0.19
N SER A 168 -7.74 -0.84 -0.24
CA SER A 168 -6.95 -1.67 0.65
C SER A 168 -5.68 -0.95 1.15
N GLY A 169 -5.61 0.39 1.13
CA GLY A 169 -4.37 1.13 1.43
C GLY A 169 -3.91 0.94 2.89
N TRP A 170 -2.73 0.34 3.09
CA TRP A 170 -2.18 0.00 4.41
C TRP A 170 -0.69 0.36 4.58
N GLY A 171 -0.20 1.31 3.77
CA GLY A 171 1.19 1.82 3.82
C GLY A 171 2.27 0.77 3.54
N ALA A 172 2.60 -0.05 4.54
CA ALA A 172 3.73 -0.97 4.56
C ALA A 172 3.68 -2.11 3.53
N THR A 173 2.54 -2.39 2.90
CA THR A 173 2.49 -3.29 1.73
C THR A 173 3.32 -2.76 0.56
N TYR A 174 3.65 -1.46 0.53
CA TYR A 174 4.46 -0.84 -0.52
C TYR A 174 5.96 -0.85 -0.24
N TYR A 175 6.42 -1.67 0.71
CA TYR A 175 7.85 -1.75 1.04
C TYR A 175 8.72 -2.13 -0.16
N ARG A 176 8.25 -3.02 -1.05
CA ARG A 176 8.97 -3.37 -2.28
C ARG A 176 9.20 -2.18 -3.20
N MET A 177 8.18 -1.33 -3.38
CA MET A 177 8.32 -0.08 -4.14
C MET A 177 9.32 0.85 -3.46
N SER A 178 9.28 0.94 -2.12
CA SER A 178 10.28 1.71 -1.38
C SER A 178 11.70 1.17 -1.54
N ASP A 179 11.90 -0.15 -1.57
CA ASP A 179 13.21 -0.76 -1.80
C ASP A 179 13.77 -0.37 -3.18
N ALA A 180 12.94 -0.39 -4.23
CA ALA A 180 13.32 0.01 -5.59
C ALA A 180 13.62 1.51 -5.71
N LEU A 181 12.84 2.37 -5.03
CA LEU A 181 13.06 3.82 -4.99
C LEU A 181 14.33 4.18 -4.22
N ALA A 182 14.56 3.57 -3.06
CA ALA A 182 15.78 3.83 -2.28
C ALA A 182 17.06 3.37 -2.98
N ALA A 183 17.00 2.32 -3.80
CA ALA A 183 18.12 1.91 -4.65
C ALA A 183 18.51 2.98 -5.68
N ARG A 184 17.62 3.95 -5.94
CA ARG A 184 17.81 5.12 -6.82
C ARG A 184 17.98 6.42 -6.03
N GLY A 185 18.24 6.34 -4.71
CA GLY A 185 18.43 7.51 -3.85
C GLY A 185 17.14 8.27 -3.52
N ILE A 186 15.96 7.67 -3.73
CA ILE A 186 14.67 8.32 -3.51
C ILE A 186 14.08 7.86 -2.18
N ALA A 187 13.78 8.80 -1.29
CA ALA A 187 13.04 8.54 -0.06
C ALA A 187 11.58 8.18 -0.36
N THR A 188 10.96 7.36 0.48
CA THR A 188 9.57 6.91 0.25
C THR A 188 8.74 7.13 1.49
N LEU A 189 7.68 7.92 1.38
CA LEU A 189 6.64 8.01 2.41
C LEU A 189 5.50 7.07 2.04
N MET A 190 5.46 5.90 2.69
CA MET A 190 4.35 4.95 2.57
C MET A 190 3.18 5.46 3.42
N ALA A 191 2.23 6.11 2.77
CA ALA A 191 1.19 6.90 3.42
C ALA A 191 -0.14 6.12 3.58
N GLU A 192 -0.88 6.46 4.63
CA GLU A 192 -2.26 6.05 4.86
C GLU A 192 -3.13 7.31 4.93
N GLY A 193 -3.91 7.55 3.88
CA GLY A 193 -4.78 8.71 3.75
C GLY A 193 -6.18 8.52 4.35
N PRO A 194 -7.13 9.37 3.95
CA PRO A 194 -8.54 9.23 4.32
C PRO A 194 -9.12 7.87 3.92
N GLY A 195 -9.85 7.24 4.83
CA GLY A 195 -10.45 5.92 4.62
C GLY A 195 -9.44 4.76 4.67
N GLN A 196 -8.19 5.00 5.05
CA GLN A 196 -7.12 3.99 5.02
C GLN A 196 -6.51 3.77 6.40
N GLY A 197 -6.04 2.54 6.64
CA GLY A 197 -5.19 2.19 7.78
C GLY A 197 -5.58 2.78 9.14
N GLU A 198 -4.57 3.22 9.88
CA GLU A 198 -4.75 3.86 11.19
C GLU A 198 -5.46 5.20 11.11
N SER A 199 -5.23 5.96 10.03
CA SER A 199 -5.92 7.23 9.76
C SER A 199 -7.44 7.07 9.85
N ARG A 200 -7.95 5.91 9.42
CA ARG A 200 -9.35 5.53 9.60
C ARG A 200 -9.61 4.77 10.89
N LEU A 201 -8.91 3.66 11.11
CA LEU A 201 -9.21 2.68 12.16
C LEU A 201 -9.08 3.24 13.58
N VAL A 202 -8.22 4.25 13.74
CA VAL A 202 -7.90 4.91 15.02
C VAL A 202 -8.32 6.37 15.00
N SER A 203 -7.96 7.12 13.95
CA SER A 203 -8.18 8.57 13.89
C SER A 203 -9.54 8.99 13.31
N GLY A 204 -10.34 8.06 12.78
CA GLY A 204 -11.68 8.36 12.27
C GLY A 204 -11.72 9.25 11.01
N ILE A 205 -10.60 9.37 10.29
CA ILE A 205 -10.54 10.10 9.03
C ILE A 205 -11.05 9.19 7.92
N HIS A 206 -12.32 9.38 7.54
CA HIS A 206 -12.99 8.63 6.48
C HIS A 206 -12.84 9.32 5.11
N LEU A 207 -13.24 8.63 4.04
CA LEU A 207 -13.16 9.13 2.66
C LEU A 207 -14.20 10.24 2.35
N ASP A 208 -14.83 10.88 3.33
CA ASP A 208 -15.75 12.00 3.16
C ASP A 208 -15.08 13.39 3.21
N CYS A 209 -13.77 13.44 3.49
CA CYS A 209 -13.03 14.69 3.62
C CYS A 209 -12.44 15.23 2.31
N ASP A 210 -11.78 16.38 2.36
CA ASP A 210 -10.97 16.88 1.23
C ASP A 210 -9.72 15.99 1.04
N VAL A 211 -9.75 15.13 0.01
CA VAL A 211 -8.70 14.14 -0.26
C VAL A 211 -7.39 14.81 -0.71
N PRO A 212 -7.39 15.73 -1.69
CA PRO A 212 -6.20 16.51 -2.02
C PRO A 212 -5.60 17.23 -0.81
N ALA A 213 -6.41 17.88 0.02
CA ALA A 213 -5.89 18.57 1.21
C ALA A 213 -5.27 17.61 2.22
N ALA A 214 -5.84 16.40 2.39
CA ALA A 214 -5.30 15.38 3.26
C ALA A 214 -3.93 14.86 2.78
N PHE A 215 -3.82 14.47 1.50
CA PHE A 215 -2.54 14.02 0.96
C PHE A 215 -1.50 15.16 0.84
N GLY A 216 -1.93 16.40 0.65
CA GLY A 216 -1.09 17.59 0.74
C GLY A 216 -0.38 17.75 2.09
N ARG A 217 -0.94 17.21 3.18
CA ARG A 217 -0.25 17.19 4.49
C ARG A 217 1.01 16.33 4.49
N PHE A 218 1.05 15.27 3.68
CA PHE A 218 2.25 14.47 3.51
C PHE A 218 3.30 15.20 2.65
N VAL A 219 2.87 16.02 1.69
CA VAL A 219 3.76 16.92 0.95
C VAL A 219 4.41 17.91 1.92
N ASP A 220 3.64 18.51 2.83
CA ASP A 220 4.16 19.43 3.86
C ASP A 220 5.21 18.76 4.76
N VAL A 221 5.01 17.48 5.12
CA VAL A 221 5.99 16.72 5.90
C VAL A 221 7.31 16.58 5.13
N LEU A 222 7.26 16.22 3.85
CA LEU A 222 8.48 16.02 3.05
C LEU A 222 9.20 17.34 2.76
N ASP A 223 8.45 18.40 2.44
CA ASP A 223 8.96 19.74 2.14
C ASP A 223 9.68 20.39 3.34
N THR A 224 9.31 20.00 4.56
CA THR A 224 9.91 20.51 5.81
C THR A 224 10.84 19.51 6.49
N HIS A 225 11.00 18.29 5.96
CA HIS A 225 11.87 17.28 6.55
C HIS A 225 13.34 17.71 6.39
N PRO A 226 14.17 17.67 7.45
CA PRO A 226 15.54 18.21 7.41
C PRO A 226 16.41 17.67 6.27
N ASP A 227 16.28 16.37 5.96
CA ASP A 227 17.07 15.72 4.91
C ASP A 227 16.45 15.83 3.50
N LEU A 228 15.22 16.33 3.37
CA LEU A 228 14.47 16.37 2.11
C LEU A 228 13.97 17.78 1.74
N ALA A 229 14.22 18.78 2.58
CA ALA A 229 13.73 20.13 2.35
C ALA A 229 14.24 20.69 1.02
N GLY A 230 13.31 21.06 0.13
CA GLY A 230 13.60 21.52 -1.23
C GLY A 230 14.00 20.41 -2.21
N ALA A 231 14.03 19.15 -1.80
CA ALA A 231 14.20 18.02 -2.71
C ALA A 231 12.90 17.81 -3.53
N PRO A 232 12.99 17.39 -4.80
CA PRO A 232 11.81 17.10 -5.61
C PRO A 232 10.88 16.06 -4.98
N ILE A 233 9.57 16.25 -5.15
CA ILE A 233 8.53 15.41 -4.58
C ILE A 233 7.71 14.77 -5.70
N GLY A 234 7.65 13.44 -5.70
CA GLY A 234 6.73 12.66 -6.53
C GLY A 234 5.57 12.06 -5.72
N ILE A 235 4.58 11.55 -6.43
CA ILE A 235 3.44 10.84 -5.84
C ILE A 235 3.11 9.60 -6.69
N TRP A 236 2.84 8.47 -6.03
CA TRP A 236 2.50 7.21 -6.69
C TRP A 236 1.28 6.57 -6.02
N GLY A 237 0.15 6.67 -6.70
CA GLY A 237 -1.11 6.08 -6.28
C GLY A 237 -1.41 4.76 -6.99
N ASN A 238 -1.85 3.76 -6.23
CA ASN A 238 -2.19 2.43 -6.74
C ASN A 238 -3.70 2.17 -6.62
N SER A 239 -4.31 1.55 -7.64
CA SER A 239 -5.76 1.31 -7.72
C SER A 239 -6.53 2.64 -7.61
N LEU A 240 -7.59 2.72 -6.78
CA LEU A 240 -8.28 3.99 -6.47
C LEU A 240 -7.33 5.09 -5.96
N GLY A 241 -6.17 4.72 -5.40
CA GLY A 241 -5.11 5.66 -5.04
C GLY A 241 -4.56 6.43 -6.24
N GLY A 242 -4.60 5.88 -7.45
CA GLY A 242 -4.23 6.59 -8.67
C GLY A 242 -5.09 7.86 -8.89
N THR A 243 -6.39 7.76 -8.62
CA THR A 243 -7.29 8.92 -8.67
C THR A 243 -6.93 9.94 -7.60
N PHE A 244 -6.63 9.50 -6.37
CA PHE A 244 -6.21 10.41 -5.30
C PHE A 244 -4.88 11.10 -5.62
N ALA A 245 -3.93 10.39 -6.24
CA ALA A 245 -2.66 10.95 -6.68
C ALA A 245 -2.86 12.04 -7.74
N ALA A 246 -3.69 11.77 -8.76
CA ALA A 246 -4.03 12.76 -9.79
C ALA A 246 -4.73 14.00 -9.21
N LEU A 247 -5.75 13.79 -8.35
CA LEU A 247 -6.45 14.90 -7.68
C LEU A 247 -5.52 15.74 -6.80
N THR A 248 -4.59 15.09 -6.10
CA THR A 248 -3.61 15.78 -5.24
C THR A 248 -2.60 16.56 -6.08
N ALA A 249 -2.06 15.96 -7.14
CA ALA A 249 -1.11 16.62 -8.04
C ALA A 249 -1.72 17.81 -8.78
N ALA A 250 -3.01 17.75 -9.11
CA ALA A 250 -3.74 18.89 -9.68
C ALA A 250 -3.99 20.03 -8.67
N ALA A 251 -3.93 19.75 -7.36
CA ALA A 251 -4.16 20.74 -6.30
C ALA A 251 -2.86 21.27 -5.68
N ASP A 252 -1.75 20.52 -5.75
CA ASP A 252 -0.47 20.87 -5.13
C ASP A 252 0.69 20.82 -6.13
N HIS A 253 1.07 22.00 -6.63
CA HIS A 253 2.09 22.16 -7.67
C HIS A 253 3.54 21.89 -7.18
N ARG A 254 3.74 21.56 -5.91
CA ARG A 254 5.05 21.09 -5.41
C ARG A 254 5.36 19.67 -5.90
N ILE A 255 4.35 18.92 -6.30
CA ILE A 255 4.50 17.57 -6.86
C ILE A 255 5.01 17.72 -8.31
N SER A 256 6.20 17.20 -8.58
CA SER A 256 6.86 17.30 -9.90
C SER A 256 6.67 16.07 -10.78
N ALA A 257 6.33 14.91 -10.20
CA ALA A 257 6.06 13.69 -10.93
C ALA A 257 4.93 12.87 -10.30
N THR A 258 3.98 12.46 -11.12
CA THR A 258 2.78 11.74 -10.69
C THR A 258 2.70 10.38 -11.37
N VAL A 259 2.45 9.33 -10.60
CA VAL A 259 2.20 7.97 -11.11
C VAL A 259 0.79 7.53 -10.75
N VAL A 260 0.01 7.22 -11.79
CA VAL A 260 -1.31 6.59 -11.69
C VAL A 260 -1.16 5.13 -12.09
N ASN A 261 -1.23 4.21 -11.12
CA ASN A 261 -1.16 2.76 -11.38
C ASN A 261 -2.55 2.12 -11.24
N GLY A 262 -3.20 1.79 -12.35
CA GLY A 262 -4.51 1.13 -12.36
C GLY A 262 -5.61 1.94 -11.66
N GLY A 263 -5.52 3.27 -11.71
CA GLY A 263 -6.57 4.18 -11.25
C GLY A 263 -7.53 4.56 -12.37
N PHE A 264 -8.70 5.08 -12.04
CA PHE A 264 -9.71 5.46 -13.02
C PHE A 264 -10.23 6.85 -12.71
N ALA A 265 -10.33 7.70 -13.73
CA ALA A 265 -10.66 9.11 -13.57
C ALA A 265 -12.07 9.33 -13.00
N MET A 266 -12.99 8.39 -13.22
CA MET A 266 -14.36 8.46 -12.72
C MET A 266 -14.64 7.30 -11.76
N PRO A 267 -14.30 7.42 -10.46
CA PRO A 267 -14.58 6.38 -9.47
C PRO A 267 -16.06 5.96 -9.42
N ARG A 268 -16.30 4.65 -9.33
CA ARG A 268 -17.62 4.01 -9.31
C ARG A 268 -17.61 2.82 -8.34
N LEU A 269 -18.76 2.55 -7.74
CA LEU A 269 -18.93 1.33 -6.94
C LEU A 269 -19.00 0.10 -7.86
N LEU A 270 -18.14 -0.87 -7.59
CA LEU A 270 -18.19 -2.15 -8.30
C LEU A 270 -19.24 -3.09 -7.69
N PRO A 271 -19.81 -4.02 -8.47
CA PRO A 271 -20.85 -4.93 -7.97
C PRO A 271 -20.31 -6.04 -7.05
N PHE A 272 -19.00 -6.11 -6.81
CA PHE A 272 -18.39 -7.12 -5.96
C PHE A 272 -18.66 -6.82 -4.48
N ARG A 273 -19.15 -7.83 -3.73
CA ARG A 273 -19.44 -7.70 -2.29
C ARG A 273 -18.26 -7.14 -1.49
N THR A 274 -17.07 -7.73 -1.66
CA THR A 274 -15.85 -7.32 -0.94
C THR A 274 -15.40 -5.90 -1.27
N PHE A 275 -15.62 -5.44 -2.50
CA PHE A 275 -15.35 -4.06 -2.91
C PHE A 275 -16.30 -3.09 -2.19
N ARG A 276 -17.58 -3.44 -2.10
CA ARG A 276 -18.60 -2.62 -1.42
C ARG A 276 -18.38 -2.56 0.09
N GLU A 277 -18.02 -3.68 0.72
CA GLU A 277 -17.66 -3.72 2.14
C GLU A 277 -16.44 -2.83 2.44
N GLN A 278 -15.42 -2.84 1.56
CA GLN A 278 -14.28 -1.93 1.69
C GLN A 278 -14.65 -0.47 1.46
N ALA A 279 -15.50 -0.17 0.46
CA ALA A 279 -16.00 1.19 0.25
C ALA A 279 -16.78 1.71 1.47
N ALA A 280 -17.65 0.88 2.04
CA ALA A 280 -18.41 1.18 3.26
C ALA A 280 -17.47 1.45 4.44
N ALA A 281 -16.45 0.61 4.62
CA ALA A 281 -15.43 0.81 5.64
C ALA A 281 -14.68 2.14 5.44
N MET A 282 -14.22 2.44 4.21
CA MET A 282 -13.53 3.70 3.89
C MET A 282 -14.36 4.94 4.24
N LEU A 283 -15.66 4.91 3.95
CA LEU A 283 -16.59 6.01 4.21
C LEU A 283 -17.06 6.05 5.67
N GLY A 284 -16.99 4.93 6.39
CA GLY A 284 -17.60 4.79 7.72
C GLY A 284 -19.13 4.73 7.69
N SER A 285 -19.71 4.38 6.53
CA SER A 285 -21.16 4.32 6.31
C SER A 285 -21.51 3.20 5.31
N ASP A 286 -22.58 2.46 5.56
CA ASP A 286 -23.16 1.46 4.66
C ASP A 286 -24.31 2.01 3.80
N ASP A 287 -24.62 3.30 3.92
CA ASP A 287 -25.61 3.98 3.07
C ASP A 287 -25.13 4.03 1.60
N GLU A 288 -25.84 3.31 0.73
CA GLU A 288 -25.47 3.15 -0.68
C GLU A 288 -25.47 4.48 -1.44
N ALA A 289 -26.43 5.37 -1.16
CA ALA A 289 -26.49 6.68 -1.82
C ALA A 289 -25.32 7.58 -1.39
N ALA A 290 -24.92 7.52 -0.12
CA ALA A 290 -23.74 8.22 0.38
C ALA A 290 -22.45 7.66 -0.24
N LEU A 291 -22.35 6.34 -0.42
CA LEU A 291 -21.21 5.70 -1.09
C LEU A 291 -21.10 6.10 -2.56
N GLU A 292 -22.20 6.06 -3.29
CA GLU A 292 -22.24 6.48 -4.70
C GLU A 292 -21.87 7.96 -4.85
N ALA A 293 -22.46 8.83 -4.02
CA ALA A 293 -22.16 10.26 -4.03
C ALA A 293 -20.69 10.54 -3.68
N ASN A 294 -20.13 9.79 -2.73
CA ASN A 294 -18.74 9.93 -2.33
C ASN A 294 -17.77 9.54 -3.45
N PHE A 295 -18.01 8.42 -4.14
CA PHE A 295 -17.19 8.02 -5.28
C PHE A 295 -17.34 9.00 -6.45
N ALA A 296 -18.56 9.45 -6.74
CA ALA A 296 -18.81 10.42 -7.81
C ALA A 296 -18.10 11.76 -7.57
N ARG A 297 -17.96 12.22 -6.31
CA ARG A 297 -17.24 13.47 -6.00
C ARG A 297 -15.73 13.39 -6.28
N LEU A 298 -15.17 12.17 -6.32
CA LEU A 298 -13.76 11.90 -6.58
C LEU A 298 -13.43 11.82 -8.08
N ALA A 299 -14.41 12.12 -8.94
CA ALA A 299 -14.20 12.30 -10.35
C ALA A 299 -13.10 13.32 -10.64
N PHE A 300 -12.17 12.95 -11.51
CA PHE A 300 -11.14 13.82 -12.06
C PHE A 300 -11.62 14.38 -13.40
N ASP A 301 -11.67 15.72 -13.49
CA ASP A 301 -12.13 16.45 -14.68
C ASP A 301 -10.98 17.21 -15.34
N PRO A 302 -10.47 16.76 -16.51
CA PRO A 302 -9.39 17.44 -17.23
C PRO A 302 -9.80 18.81 -17.78
N GLY A 303 -11.09 19.15 -17.80
CA GLY A 303 -11.57 20.47 -18.20
C GLY A 303 -11.37 21.55 -17.13
N SER A 304 -11.18 21.15 -15.87
CA SER A 304 -11.00 22.06 -14.73
C SER A 304 -9.76 21.76 -13.88
N GLN A 305 -9.14 20.59 -14.07
CA GLN A 305 -7.97 20.13 -13.33
C GLN A 305 -6.81 19.87 -14.29
N THR A 306 -5.62 20.34 -13.90
CA THR A 306 -4.38 20.16 -14.67
C THR A 306 -3.31 19.65 -13.74
N ILE A 307 -2.59 18.60 -14.15
CA ILE A 307 -1.45 18.05 -13.41
C ILE A 307 -0.20 18.75 -13.94
N VAL A 308 0.46 19.51 -13.06
CA VAL A 308 1.74 20.16 -13.34
C VAL A 308 2.87 19.12 -13.22
N GLY A 309 3.92 19.28 -14.02
CA GLY A 309 5.07 18.36 -14.03
C GLY A 309 4.89 17.22 -15.02
N SER A 310 5.35 16.03 -14.67
CA SER A 310 5.26 14.83 -15.51
C SER A 310 4.24 13.84 -14.95
N LEU A 311 3.52 13.16 -15.84
CA LEU A 311 2.56 12.12 -15.50
C LEU A 311 2.95 10.79 -16.15
N LEU A 312 3.00 9.73 -15.34
CA LEU A 312 3.06 8.36 -15.80
C LEU A 312 1.75 7.64 -15.44
N VAL A 313 1.05 7.16 -16.44
CA VAL A 313 -0.04 6.20 -16.27
C VAL A 313 0.52 4.82 -16.58
N VAL A 314 0.36 3.87 -15.67
CA VAL A 314 0.68 2.45 -15.90
C VAL A 314 -0.58 1.61 -15.82
N HIS A 315 -0.78 0.76 -16.83
CA HIS A 315 -2.02 0.01 -17.03
C HIS A 315 -1.77 -1.46 -17.36
N GLY A 316 -2.53 -2.35 -16.75
CA GLY A 316 -2.63 -3.75 -17.15
C GLY A 316 -3.74 -3.92 -18.18
N GLY A 317 -3.40 -4.33 -19.41
CA GLY A 317 -4.36 -4.53 -20.50
C GLY A 317 -5.37 -5.66 -20.26
N ALA A 318 -5.17 -6.49 -19.22
CA ALA A 318 -6.10 -7.51 -18.77
C ALA A 318 -6.72 -7.17 -17.40
N ASP A 319 -6.69 -5.90 -16.98
CA ASP A 319 -7.31 -5.42 -15.74
C ASP A 319 -8.84 -5.62 -15.79
N PRO A 320 -9.43 -6.42 -14.87
CA PRO A 320 -10.86 -6.69 -14.85
C PRO A 320 -11.70 -5.56 -14.23
N ILE A 321 -11.07 -4.51 -13.72
CA ILE A 321 -11.71 -3.42 -12.96
C ILE A 321 -11.65 -2.10 -13.75
N VAL A 322 -10.48 -1.78 -14.30
CA VAL A 322 -10.19 -0.50 -14.95
C VAL A 322 -9.90 -0.73 -16.42
N GLU A 323 -10.60 -0.03 -17.30
CA GLU A 323 -10.29 -0.02 -18.72
C GLU A 323 -9.22 1.04 -19.03
N LYS A 324 -8.55 0.94 -20.18
CA LYS A 324 -7.59 1.95 -20.62
C LYS A 324 -8.25 3.33 -20.76
N GLU A 325 -9.46 3.35 -21.31
CA GLU A 325 -10.24 4.56 -21.56
C GLU A 325 -10.64 5.27 -20.25
N ASP A 326 -10.79 4.53 -19.15
CA ASP A 326 -11.04 5.10 -17.82
C ASP A 326 -9.87 6.00 -17.34
N GLN A 327 -8.69 5.90 -17.96
CA GLN A 327 -7.48 6.65 -17.59
C GLN A 327 -7.14 7.80 -18.54
N THR A 328 -7.77 7.87 -19.72
CA THR A 328 -7.57 8.95 -20.70
C THR A 328 -7.70 10.35 -20.10
N PRO A 329 -8.67 10.64 -19.20
CA PRO A 329 -8.77 11.98 -18.62
C PRO A 329 -7.54 12.42 -17.82
N PHE A 330 -6.77 11.49 -17.24
CA PHE A 330 -5.51 11.86 -16.59
C PHE A 330 -4.47 12.31 -17.62
N LEU A 331 -4.35 11.59 -18.74
CA LEU A 331 -3.43 11.90 -19.84
C LEU A 331 -3.75 13.27 -20.45
N ASP A 332 -5.04 13.57 -20.63
CA ASP A 332 -5.50 14.85 -21.21
C ASP A 332 -5.22 16.06 -20.30
N ALA A 333 -4.98 15.83 -19.01
CA ALA A 333 -4.73 16.88 -18.02
C ALA A 333 -3.24 17.21 -17.80
N CYS A 334 -2.31 16.59 -18.54
CA CYS A 334 -0.89 16.82 -18.37
C CYS A 334 -0.17 16.87 -19.72
N ASP A 335 0.59 17.94 -19.96
CA ASP A 335 1.34 18.11 -21.23
C ASP A 335 2.47 17.07 -21.39
N ASP A 336 3.12 16.68 -20.29
CA ASP A 336 4.18 15.65 -20.26
C ASP A 336 3.64 14.34 -19.67
N ALA A 337 2.72 13.72 -20.42
CA ALA A 337 2.09 12.46 -20.05
C ALA A 337 2.65 11.26 -20.84
N LEU A 338 2.89 10.15 -20.14
CA LEU A 338 3.25 8.87 -20.72
C LEU A 338 2.30 7.78 -20.23
N LEU A 339 1.83 6.93 -21.14
CA LEU A 339 1.13 5.69 -20.83
C LEU A 339 2.05 4.49 -21.12
N VAL A 340 2.25 3.63 -20.13
CA VAL A 340 2.89 2.32 -20.30
C VAL A 340 1.87 1.22 -20.02
N GLU A 341 1.77 0.28 -20.95
CA GLU A 341 0.78 -0.79 -20.89
C GLU A 341 1.46 -2.15 -20.87
N TRP A 342 1.05 -3.01 -19.94
CA TRP A 342 1.35 -4.44 -19.92
C TRP A 342 0.15 -5.18 -20.50
N PRO A 343 0.19 -5.69 -21.75
CA PRO A 343 -1.00 -6.27 -22.39
C PRO A 343 -1.64 -7.42 -21.60
N GLY A 344 -0.85 -8.18 -20.83
CA GLY A 344 -1.32 -9.26 -19.95
C GLY A 344 -1.37 -8.90 -18.47
N GLY A 345 -1.13 -7.64 -18.11
CA GLY A 345 -1.13 -7.17 -16.73
C GLY A 345 -2.53 -7.22 -16.12
N ASP A 346 -2.65 -7.73 -14.90
CA ASP A 346 -3.88 -7.68 -14.10
C ASP A 346 -4.05 -6.31 -13.43
N HIS A 347 -5.05 -6.19 -12.55
CA HIS A 347 -5.28 -4.95 -11.82
C HIS A 347 -4.04 -4.51 -11.05
N THR A 348 -3.53 -3.31 -11.33
CA THR A 348 -2.26 -2.76 -10.79
C THR A 348 -0.99 -3.53 -11.15
N ILE A 349 -1.09 -4.45 -12.12
CA ILE A 349 0.01 -5.25 -12.65
C ILE A 349 0.73 -6.02 -11.51
N TYR A 350 -0.04 -6.70 -10.67
CA TYR A 350 0.51 -7.55 -9.60
C TYR A 350 1.29 -8.73 -10.20
N ASN A 351 0.81 -9.28 -11.32
CA ASN A 351 1.42 -10.44 -11.99
C ASN A 351 2.81 -10.15 -12.58
N ASP A 352 3.11 -8.90 -12.92
CA ASP A 352 4.42 -8.44 -13.39
C ASP A 352 4.98 -7.34 -12.48
N SER A 353 4.72 -7.46 -11.16
CA SER A 353 4.98 -6.43 -10.17
C SER A 353 6.45 -5.99 -10.05
N ASP A 354 7.40 -6.93 -10.18
CA ASP A 354 8.83 -6.59 -10.14
C ASP A 354 9.22 -5.69 -11.34
N GLU A 355 8.82 -6.06 -12.56
CA GLU A 355 9.06 -5.25 -13.77
C GLU A 355 8.35 -3.90 -13.71
N ARG A 356 7.06 -3.90 -13.35
CA ARG A 356 6.27 -2.66 -13.13
C ARG A 356 7.01 -1.73 -12.17
N THR A 357 7.49 -2.26 -11.05
CA THR A 357 8.16 -1.47 -10.02
C THR A 357 9.47 -0.88 -10.51
N ASP A 358 10.28 -1.65 -11.25
CA ASP A 358 11.52 -1.14 -11.84
C ASP A 358 11.26 -0.05 -12.89
N VAL A 359 10.31 -0.26 -13.80
CA VAL A 359 9.95 0.73 -14.83
C VAL A 359 9.48 2.04 -14.20
N VAL A 360 8.60 1.97 -13.20
CA VAL A 360 8.10 3.16 -12.50
C VAL A 360 9.21 3.85 -11.71
N ALA A 361 10.07 3.09 -11.01
CA ALA A 361 11.15 3.65 -10.22
C ALA A 361 12.23 4.32 -11.09
N ASP A 362 12.56 3.75 -12.26
CA ASP A 362 13.44 4.37 -13.26
C ASP A 362 12.84 5.66 -13.80
N TRP A 363 11.57 5.63 -14.20
CA TRP A 363 10.89 6.82 -14.71
C TRP A 363 10.85 7.95 -13.65
N LEU A 364 10.55 7.61 -12.39
CA LEU A 364 10.61 8.59 -11.30
C LEU A 364 12.04 9.15 -11.16
N ALA A 365 13.06 8.30 -11.10
CA ALA A 365 14.44 8.77 -11.01
C ALA A 365 14.79 9.73 -12.16
N ASP A 366 14.43 9.39 -13.40
CA ASP A 366 14.67 10.24 -14.57
C ASP A 366 13.94 11.59 -14.53
N ARG A 367 12.79 11.69 -13.84
CA ARG A 367 12.00 12.92 -13.75
C ARG A 367 12.39 13.81 -12.58
N ILE A 368 12.71 13.21 -11.42
CA ILE A 368 12.81 13.96 -10.15
C ILE A 368 14.18 13.90 -9.49
N VAL A 369 15.09 13.02 -9.91
CA VAL A 369 16.46 13.06 -9.38
C VAL A 369 17.27 14.06 -10.20
N PRO A 370 17.88 15.08 -9.56
CA PRO A 370 18.74 16.02 -10.26
C PRO A 370 19.90 15.28 -10.95
N PRO A 371 20.28 15.66 -12.18
CA PRO A 371 21.44 15.07 -12.83
C PRO A 371 22.66 15.31 -11.93
N VAL A 372 23.48 14.27 -11.75
CA VAL A 372 24.77 14.43 -11.07
C VAL A 372 25.54 15.48 -11.85
N SER A 373 25.78 16.63 -11.23
CA SER A 373 26.70 17.63 -11.76
C SER A 373 28.05 16.93 -11.90
N GLY A 374 28.40 16.54 -13.13
CA GLY A 374 29.76 16.09 -13.41
C GLY A 374 30.70 17.23 -13.04
N ASP A 375 31.70 16.93 -12.22
CA ASP A 375 32.82 17.84 -11.97
C ASP A 375 33.40 18.26 -13.33
N GLU A 376 33.25 19.54 -13.69
CA GLU A 376 34.11 20.21 -14.69
C GLU A 376 35.52 20.40 -14.15
#